data_AF-A0A0Q4G988-F1
#
_entry.id   AF-A0A0Q4G988-F1
#
_cell.length_a   1.000
_cell.length_b   1.000
_cell.length_c   1.000
_cell.angle_alpha   90.00
_cell.angle_beta   90.00
_cell.angle_gamma   90.00
#
_symmetry.space_group_name_H-M   'P 1'
#
loop_
_entity.id
_entity.type
_entity.pdbx_description
1 polymer ?
#
loop_
_entity_poly.entity_id
_entity_poly.type
_entity_poly.pdbx_seq_one_letter_code
_entity_poly.pdbx_strand_id
1 'polypeptide(L)'
;MLSDIQACLEEILAAEEAPLVDWPSVDRLCEKLDRQLEASEQDVPEIVAHFLSDSDIRARDRRYGDAQRKAIRTYLSTGDYFDGVAVPWWGCLALVAGFGVVAVWALA
;
A
#
# COMPACT_ATOMS: atom_id res chain seq x y z
N MET A 1 12.32 -13.76 -9.39
CA MET A 1 11.44 -13.70 -8.20
C MET A 1 11.39 -12.30 -7.60
N LEU A 2 12.46 -11.75 -7.00
CA LEU A 2 12.47 -10.32 -6.60
C LEU A 2 12.58 -9.35 -7.79
N SER A 3 13.38 -9.71 -8.80
CA SER A 3 13.51 -8.95 -10.05
C SER A 3 12.19 -8.73 -10.78
N ASP A 4 11.26 -9.67 -10.65
CA ASP A 4 10.02 -9.67 -11.41
C ASP A 4 8.98 -8.77 -10.74
N ILE A 5 8.94 -8.76 -9.39
CA ILE A 5 8.11 -7.82 -8.61
C ILE A 5 8.59 -6.39 -8.81
N GLN A 6 9.91 -6.16 -8.76
CA GLN A 6 10.49 -4.84 -8.98
C GLN A 6 10.16 -4.32 -10.38
N ALA A 7 10.28 -5.15 -11.41
CA ALA A 7 9.90 -4.79 -12.77
C ALA A 7 8.40 -4.45 -12.90
N CYS A 8 7.51 -5.21 -12.25
CA CYS A 8 6.08 -4.90 -12.25
C CYS A 8 5.76 -3.59 -11.49
N LEU A 9 6.45 -3.31 -10.38
CA LEU A 9 6.29 -2.04 -9.67
C LEU A 9 6.79 -0.85 -10.50
N GLU A 10 7.89 -1.01 -11.22
CA GLU A 10 8.37 0.00 -12.18
C GLU A 10 7.37 0.25 -13.32
N GLU A 11 6.74 -0.82 -13.84
CA GLU A 11 5.69 -0.72 -14.86
C GLU A 11 4.48 0.08 -14.34
N ILE A 12 4.02 -0.21 -13.11
CA ILE A 12 2.92 0.52 -12.48
C ILE A 12 3.28 2.00 -12.27
N LEU A 13 4.49 2.28 -11.76
CA LEU A 13 4.97 3.66 -11.57
C LEU A 13 5.03 4.41 -12.89
N ALA A 14 5.55 3.79 -13.95
CA ALA A 14 5.61 4.42 -15.27
C ALA A 14 4.21 4.76 -15.81
N ALA A 15 3.22 3.89 -15.57
CA ALA A 15 1.83 4.15 -15.95
C ALA A 15 1.22 5.32 -15.14
N GLU A 16 1.47 5.38 -13.83
CA GLU A 16 0.99 6.49 -12.97
C GLU A 16 1.66 7.84 -13.24
N GLU A 17 2.87 7.84 -13.80
CA GLU A 17 3.65 9.05 -14.05
C GLU A 17 3.52 9.56 -15.49
N ALA A 18 2.72 8.88 -16.30
CA ALA A 18 2.37 9.32 -17.64
C ALA A 18 1.64 10.69 -17.60
N PRO A 19 1.83 11.56 -18.62
CA PRO A 19 1.15 12.86 -18.70
C PRO A 19 -0.38 12.77 -18.63
N LEU A 20 -0.94 11.66 -19.09
CA LEU A 20 -2.35 11.30 -18.96
C LEU A 20 -2.43 9.89 -18.37
N VAL A 21 -2.76 9.80 -17.09
CA VAL A 21 -2.82 8.53 -16.37
C VAL A 21 -4.10 7.78 -16.73
N ASP A 22 -3.95 6.56 -17.24
CA ASP A 22 -5.04 5.62 -17.45
C ASP A 22 -5.24 4.75 -16.19
N TRP A 23 -5.98 5.30 -15.23
CA TRP A 23 -6.21 4.64 -13.93
C TRP A 23 -6.80 3.22 -14.03
N PRO A 24 -7.76 2.91 -14.92
CA PRO A 24 -8.18 1.53 -15.18
C PRO A 24 -7.05 0.57 -15.55
N SER A 25 -6.03 1.04 -16.30
CA SER A 25 -4.86 0.22 -16.63
C SER A 25 -3.92 0.08 -15.44
N VAL A 26 -3.70 1.15 -14.68
CA VAL A 26 -2.94 1.11 -13.41
C VAL A 26 -3.54 0.09 -12.44
N ASP A 27 -4.86 0.11 -12.27
CA ASP A 27 -5.60 -0.78 -11.39
C ASP A 27 -5.43 -2.25 -11.79
N ARG A 28 -5.58 -2.57 -13.08
CA ARG A 28 -5.33 -3.91 -13.61
C ARG A 28 -3.91 -4.40 -13.40
N LEU A 29 -2.92 -3.50 -13.50
CA LEU A 29 -1.52 -3.84 -13.24
C LEU A 29 -1.32 -4.15 -11.76
N CYS A 30 -1.94 -3.37 -10.86
CA CYS A 30 -1.91 -3.62 -9.42
C CYS A 30 -2.54 -4.96 -9.07
N GLU A 31 -3.79 -5.23 -9.52
CA GLU A 31 -4.48 -6.51 -9.31
C GLU A 31 -3.72 -7.71 -9.89
N LYS A 32 -3.01 -7.52 -11.00
CA LYS A 32 -2.20 -8.58 -11.60
C LYS A 32 -1.01 -8.91 -10.72
N LEU A 33 -0.29 -7.91 -10.21
CA LEU A 33 0.84 -8.13 -9.32
C LEU A 33 0.39 -8.70 -7.98
N ASP A 34 -0.70 -8.18 -7.41
CA ASP A 34 -1.26 -8.66 -6.14
C ASP A 34 -1.60 -10.16 -6.20
N ARG A 35 -2.31 -10.60 -7.25
CA ARG A 35 -2.59 -12.03 -7.48
C ARG A 35 -1.33 -12.89 -7.67
N GLN A 36 -0.26 -12.33 -8.24
CA GLN A 36 1.01 -13.05 -8.37
C GLN A 36 1.70 -13.22 -7.01
N LEU A 37 1.66 -12.20 -6.16
CA LEU A 37 2.17 -12.25 -4.79
C LEU A 37 1.40 -13.28 -3.95
N GLU A 38 0.07 -13.25 -4.01
CA GLU A 38 -0.78 -14.25 -3.35
C GLU A 38 -0.46 -15.68 -3.81
N ALA A 39 -0.34 -15.91 -5.12
CA ALA A 39 -0.06 -17.23 -5.68
C ALA A 39 1.37 -17.74 -5.39
N SER A 40 2.31 -16.84 -5.11
CA SER A 40 3.69 -17.19 -4.79
C SER A 40 3.97 -17.28 -3.29
N GLU A 41 2.98 -16.95 -2.44
CA GLU A 41 3.13 -16.85 -0.98
C GLU A 41 4.31 -15.95 -0.58
N GLN A 42 4.64 -14.96 -1.42
CA GLN A 42 5.77 -14.09 -1.19
C GLN A 42 5.36 -12.89 -0.34
N ASP A 43 5.94 -12.79 0.85
CA ASP A 43 5.76 -11.61 1.70
C ASP A 43 6.41 -10.38 1.06
N VAL A 44 5.66 -9.27 1.05
CA VAL A 44 6.13 -7.96 0.62
C VAL A 44 5.98 -6.94 1.75
N PRO A 45 6.80 -5.87 1.76
CA PRO A 45 6.62 -4.78 2.71
C PRO A 45 5.21 -4.18 2.65
N GLU A 46 4.69 -3.71 3.78
CA GLU A 46 3.34 -3.13 3.90
C GLU A 46 3.10 -1.98 2.92
N ILE A 47 4.14 -1.18 2.65
CA ILE A 47 4.08 -0.14 1.62
C ILE A 47 3.72 -0.67 0.22
N VAL A 48 4.24 -1.84 -0.16
CA VAL A 48 3.92 -2.46 -1.45
C VAL A 48 2.46 -2.90 -1.43
N ALA A 49 2.00 -3.53 -0.35
CA ALA A 49 0.60 -3.93 -0.21
C ALA A 49 -0.37 -2.75 -0.35
N HIS A 50 -0.13 -1.65 0.39
CA HIS A 50 -0.95 -0.42 0.28
C HIS A 50 -0.86 0.20 -1.11
N PHE A 51 0.33 0.17 -1.74
CA PHE A 51 0.47 0.66 -3.10
C PHE A 51 -0.33 -0.18 -4.11
N LEU A 52 -0.51 -1.49 -3.91
CA LEU A 52 -1.35 -2.28 -4.81
C LEU A 52 -2.84 -2.10 -4.53
N SER A 53 -3.26 -1.95 -3.26
CA SER A 53 -4.67 -1.83 -2.89
C SER A 53 -5.27 -0.45 -3.16
N ASP A 54 -4.47 0.62 -3.06
CA ASP A 54 -5.01 1.99 -2.96
C ASP A 54 -4.95 2.77 -4.28
N SER A 55 -5.07 2.08 -5.43
CA SER A 55 -5.02 2.69 -6.76
C SER A 55 -6.07 3.81 -6.90
N ASP A 56 -7.28 3.59 -6.37
CA ASP A 56 -8.40 4.53 -6.34
C ASP A 56 -8.13 5.74 -5.44
N ILE A 57 -7.47 5.54 -4.30
CA ILE A 57 -7.08 6.60 -3.39
C ILE A 57 -5.99 7.47 -4.03
N ARG A 58 -4.99 6.87 -4.67
CA ARG A 58 -3.95 7.62 -5.39
C ARG A 58 -4.51 8.40 -6.59
N ALA A 59 -5.58 7.91 -7.21
CA ALA A 59 -6.27 8.62 -8.29
C ALA A 59 -6.97 9.91 -7.82
N ARG A 60 -7.51 9.93 -6.60
CA ARG A 60 -8.28 11.06 -6.07
C ARG A 60 -7.49 11.98 -5.14
N ASP A 61 -6.47 11.46 -4.45
CA ASP A 61 -5.61 12.22 -3.53
C ASP A 61 -4.18 12.26 -4.07
N ARG A 62 -3.86 13.40 -4.70
CA ARG A 62 -2.54 13.64 -5.27
C ARG A 62 -1.43 13.60 -4.22
N ARG A 63 -1.65 14.12 -3.01
CA ARG A 63 -0.62 14.18 -1.97
C ARG A 63 -0.30 12.77 -1.47
N TYR A 64 -1.34 11.95 -1.28
CA TYR A 64 -1.18 10.54 -0.96
C TYR A 64 -0.45 9.79 -2.07
N GLY A 65 -0.87 9.96 -3.32
CA GLY A 65 -0.23 9.36 -4.49
C GLY A 65 1.25 9.73 -4.63
N ASP A 66 1.61 11.00 -4.45
CA ASP A 66 2.99 11.45 -4.50
C ASP A 66 3.86 10.82 -3.39
N ALA A 67 3.31 10.68 -2.18
CA ALA A 67 4.00 10.03 -1.07
C ALA A 67 4.22 8.54 -1.32
N GLN A 68 3.19 7.84 -1.79
CA GLN A 68 3.24 6.42 -2.16
C GLN A 68 4.26 6.16 -3.29
N ARG A 69 4.20 6.90 -4.40
CA ARG A 69 5.18 6.77 -5.50
C ARG A 69 6.61 7.03 -5.04
N LYS A 70 6.83 8.05 -4.21
CA LYS A 70 8.16 8.33 -3.65
C LYS A 70 8.68 7.15 -2.85
N ALA A 71 7.83 6.58 -2.01
CA ALA A 71 8.25 5.54 -1.10
C ALA A 71 8.44 4.18 -1.81
N ILE A 72 7.67 3.86 -2.86
CA ILE A 72 7.97 2.74 -3.77
C ILE A 72 9.28 2.94 -4.51
N ARG A 73 9.57 4.14 -5.03
CA ARG A 73 10.89 4.43 -5.63
C ARG A 73 12.03 4.21 -4.64
N THR A 74 11.86 4.63 -3.38
CA THR A 74 12.86 4.36 -2.34
C THR A 74 13.07 2.87 -2.15
N TYR A 75 12.00 2.08 -2.02
CA TYR A 75 12.07 0.63 -1.94
C TYR A 75 12.80 0.00 -3.13
N LEU A 76 12.46 0.39 -4.37
CA LEU A 76 13.14 -0.09 -5.58
C LEU A 76 14.63 0.24 -5.59
N SER A 77 15.00 1.43 -5.12
CA SER A 77 16.41 1.89 -5.14
C SER A 77 17.29 1.27 -4.07
N THR A 78 16.72 0.88 -2.93
CA THR A 78 17.47 0.42 -1.75
C THR A 78 17.33 -1.08 -1.50
N GLY A 79 16.28 -1.70 -2.03
CA GLY A 79 15.92 -3.08 -1.71
C GLY A 79 15.47 -3.29 -0.25
N ASP A 80 15.40 -2.20 0.52
CA ASP A 80 15.17 -2.22 1.96
C ASP A 80 14.07 -1.21 2.29
N TYR A 81 13.12 -1.60 3.14
CA TYR A 81 12.09 -0.68 3.61
C TYR A 81 12.23 -0.51 5.12
N PHE A 82 12.68 0.67 5.52
CA PHE A 82 12.71 1.08 6.91
C PHE A 82 11.37 1.76 7.24
N ASP A 83 10.38 0.97 7.64
CA ASP A 83 9.21 1.53 8.30
C ASP A 83 9.66 1.96 9.69
N GLY A 84 9.73 3.27 9.92
CA GLY A 84 10.16 3.82 11.21
C GLY A 84 9.36 3.30 12.41
N VAL A 85 8.21 2.67 12.18
CA VAL A 85 7.49 1.83 13.14
C VAL A 85 6.65 0.83 12.33
N ALA A 86 6.84 -0.48 12.52
CA ALA A 86 5.81 -1.46 12.17
C ALA A 86 4.59 -1.16 13.05
N VAL A 87 3.65 -0.35 12.56
CA VAL A 87 2.37 -0.12 13.26
C VAL A 87 1.43 -1.20 12.76
N PRO A 88 1.06 -2.19 13.59
CA PRO A 88 0.12 -3.20 13.18
C PRO A 88 -1.20 -2.53 12.81
N TRP A 89 -1.67 -2.77 11.58
CA TRP A 89 -3.02 -2.56 11.03
C TRP A 89 -4.24 -2.83 11.96
N TRP A 90 -4.05 -3.40 13.17
CA TRP A 90 -5.05 -3.40 14.24
C TRP A 90 -5.28 -2.02 14.88
N GLY A 91 -4.42 -1.03 14.61
CA GLY A 91 -4.57 0.35 15.08
C GLY A 91 -5.85 1.06 14.60
N CYS A 92 -6.40 0.65 13.45
CA CYS A 92 -7.68 1.18 12.96
C CYS A 92 -8.91 0.48 13.58
N LEU A 93 -8.78 -0.74 14.09
CA LEU A 93 -9.86 -1.41 14.85
C LEU A 93 -9.84 -1.06 16.35
N ALA A 94 -8.69 -0.67 16.91
CA ALA A 94 -8.59 -0.25 18.31
C ALA A 94 -9.35 1.06 18.62
N LEU A 95 -9.55 1.95 17.64
CA LEU A 95 -10.33 3.18 17.83
C LEU A 95 -11.84 2.92 18.01
N VAL A 96 -12.35 1.74 17.60
CA VAL A 96 -13.77 1.40 17.79
C VAL A 96 -14.01 0.64 19.11
N ALA A 97 -13.02 -0.06 19.66
CA ALA A 97 -13.18 -0.82 20.91
C ALA A 97 -12.84 -0.02 22.19
N GLY A 98 -12.11 1.09 22.09
CA GLY A 98 -11.63 1.85 23.26
C GLY A 98 -12.67 2.72 23.99
N PHE A 99 -13.79 3.08 23.34
CA PHE A 99 -14.82 3.92 23.98
C PHE A 99 -15.94 3.13 24.67
N GLY A 100 -16.09 1.82 24.41
CA GLY A 100 -17.17 1.02 24.98
C GLY A 100 -16.93 0.53 26.43
N VAL A 101 -15.67 0.39 26.84
CA VAL A 101 -15.33 -0.26 28.13
C VAL A 101 -15.31 0.72 29.32
N VAL A 102 -15.14 2.02 29.08
CA VAL A 102 -15.07 3.01 30.17
C VAL A 102 -16.45 3.36 30.75
N ALA A 103 -17.54 3.13 30.01
CA ALA A 103 -18.89 3.47 30.49
C ALA A 103 -19.46 2.49 31.54
N VAL A 104 -18.92 1.26 31.67
CA VAL A 104 -19.49 0.24 32.57
C VAL A 104 -18.95 0.33 34.00
N TRP A 105 -17.79 0.95 34.23
CA TRP A 105 -17.19 1.06 35.57
C TRP A 105 -17.50 2.36 36.32
N ALA A 106 -18.29 3.27 35.75
CA ALA A 106 -18.72 4.50 36.41
C ALA A 106 -20.15 4.44 36.99
N LEU A 107 -20.81 3.27 36.96
CA LEU A 107 -22.17 3.05 37.45
C LEU A 107 -22.32 1.82 38.38
N ALA A 108 -21.22 1.28 38.88
CA ALA A 108 -21.23 0.24 39.93
C ALA A 108 -20.77 0.82 41.27
#